data_AF-A0A1G2QPP6-F1
#
_entry.id   AF-A0A1G2QPP6-F1
#
_cell.length_a   1.000
_cell.length_b   1.000
_cell.length_c   1.000
_cell.angle_alpha   90.00
_cell.angle_beta   90.00
_cell.angle_gamma   90.00
#
_symmetry.space_group_name_H-M   'P 1'
#
loop_
_entity.id
_entity.type
_entity.pdbx_description
1 polymer ?
#
loop_
_entity_poly.entity_id
_entity_poly.type
_entity_poly.pdbx_seq_one_letter_code
_entity_poly.pdbx_strand_id
1 'polypeptide(L)'
;MSENFRVKKTDRSLALFAYLWVLVLIPLLAWGKDDFIHWHARQGLVLFLFECAMMILSIVVPVFGPLLIFPLGLVASVVLSLFGIINVLGGRHEKLPIIGHLADKIELS
;
A
#
# COMPACT_ATOMS: atom_id res chain seq x y z
N MET A 1 -12.75 -6.17 24.28
CA MET A 1 -13.57 -5.14 23.60
C MET A 1 -12.62 -4.33 22.73
N SER A 2 -12.40 -4.74 21.48
CA SER A 2 -11.39 -4.12 20.59
C SER A 2 -11.98 -2.88 19.92
N GLU A 3 -11.18 -1.81 19.91
CA GLU A 3 -11.54 -0.47 19.45
C GLU A 3 -11.94 -0.38 17.97
N ASN A 4 -13.15 -0.81 17.63
CA ASN A 4 -13.82 -0.39 16.41
C ASN A 4 -14.37 1.05 16.56
N PHE A 5 -13.61 1.95 17.20
CA PHE A 5 -13.99 3.33 17.44
C PHE A 5 -13.94 4.11 16.11
N ARG A 6 -15.03 3.97 15.34
CA ARG A 6 -15.51 4.84 14.26
C ARG A 6 -14.43 5.52 13.40
N VAL A 7 -13.62 4.75 12.66
CA VAL A 7 -12.90 5.28 11.49
C VAL A 7 -13.90 6.00 10.58
N LYS A 8 -13.74 7.31 10.37
CA LYS A 8 -14.70 8.11 9.61
C LYS A 8 -14.67 7.68 8.14
N LYS A 9 -15.79 7.91 7.44
CA LYS A 9 -15.88 7.61 6.01
C LYS A 9 -14.79 8.35 5.19
N THR A 10 -14.50 9.60 5.54
CA THR A 10 -13.43 10.40 4.93
C THR A 10 -12.06 9.77 5.11
N ASP A 11 -11.79 9.22 6.29
CA ASP A 11 -10.50 8.64 6.63
C ASP A 11 -10.30 7.32 5.88
N ARG A 12 -11.37 6.52 5.74
CA ARG A 12 -11.38 5.34 4.87
C ARG A 12 -11.13 5.70 3.42
N SER A 13 -11.84 6.69 2.89
CA SER A 13 -11.65 7.15 1.50
C SER A 13 -10.21 7.63 1.26
N LEU A 14 -9.63 8.36 2.22
CA LEU A 14 -8.23 8.79 2.14
C LEU A 14 -7.26 7.61 2.21
N ALA A 15 -7.48 6.65 3.11
CA ALA A 15 -6.66 5.46 3.25
C ALA A 15 -6.73 4.52 2.03
N LEU A 16 -7.86 4.46 1.31
CA LEU A 16 -7.98 3.65 0.09
C LEU A 16 -6.98 4.09 -1.00
N PHE A 17 -6.72 5.39 -1.12
CA PHE A 17 -5.73 5.90 -2.08
C PHE A 17 -4.31 5.37 -1.82
N ALA A 18 -4.01 4.90 -0.60
CA ALA A 18 -2.71 4.32 -0.28
C ALA A 18 -2.41 3.07 -1.12
N TYR A 19 -3.43 2.38 -1.62
CA TYR A 19 -3.30 1.12 -2.35
C TYR A 19 -3.50 1.29 -3.86
N LEU A 20 -3.52 2.52 -4.37
CA LEU A 20 -3.74 2.85 -5.78
C LEU A 20 -2.48 3.47 -6.41
N TRP A 21 -1.40 2.68 -6.48
CA TRP A 21 -0.12 3.07 -7.09
C TRP A 21 0.35 4.46 -6.64
N VAL A 22 0.58 5.39 -7.58
CA VAL A 22 1.05 6.76 -7.31
C VAL A 22 0.11 7.58 -6.41
N LEU A 23 -1.17 7.20 -6.29
CA LEU A 23 -2.13 7.92 -5.43
C LEU A 23 -1.81 7.76 -3.94
N VAL A 24 -0.87 6.90 -3.55
CA VAL A 24 -0.35 6.84 -2.18
C VAL A 24 0.16 8.18 -1.67
N LEU A 25 0.58 9.08 -2.58
CA LEU A 25 1.00 10.44 -2.23
C LEU A 25 -0.15 11.24 -1.57
N ILE A 26 -1.41 10.93 -1.88
CA ILE A 26 -2.57 11.62 -1.29
C ILE A 26 -2.66 11.39 0.22
N PRO A 27 -2.76 10.14 0.73
CA PRO A 27 -2.79 9.91 2.17
C PRO A 27 -1.48 10.29 2.85
N LEU A 28 -0.33 10.16 2.16
CA LEU A 28 0.99 10.52 2.67
C LEU A 28 1.16 12.03 2.95
N LEU A 29 0.63 12.88 2.08
CA LEU A 29 0.82 14.34 2.18
C LEU A 29 -0.30 15.07 2.91
N ALA A 30 -1.42 14.41 3.15
CA ALA A 30 -2.57 15.12 3.68
C ALA A 30 -2.42 15.32 5.20
N TRP A 31 -2.53 16.58 5.61
CA TRP A 31 -2.07 17.12 6.89
C TRP A 31 -3.01 16.79 8.07
N GLY A 32 -2.43 16.65 9.28
CA GLY A 32 -3.16 16.62 10.56
C GLY A 32 -3.87 15.29 10.85
N LYS A 33 -3.27 14.16 10.49
CA LYS A 33 -4.01 12.92 10.26
C LYS A 33 -3.99 11.88 11.36
N ASP A 34 -5.15 11.23 11.42
CA ASP A 34 -5.49 10.03 12.17
C ASP A 34 -4.51 8.87 11.94
N ASP A 35 -4.24 8.12 13.00
CA ASP A 35 -3.33 6.97 13.02
C ASP A 35 -3.69 5.94 11.94
N PHE A 36 -4.97 5.78 11.61
CA PHE A 36 -5.44 4.87 10.57
C PHE A 36 -4.92 5.26 9.20
N ILE A 37 -4.95 6.55 8.86
CA ILE A 37 -4.50 7.01 7.55
C ILE A 37 -2.99 6.87 7.46
N HIS A 38 -2.23 7.22 8.51
CA HIS A 38 -0.77 7.06 8.54
C HIS A 38 -0.34 5.60 8.47
N TRP A 39 -1.08 4.71 9.12
CA TRP A 39 -0.80 3.29 9.06
C TRP A 39 -0.98 2.74 7.63
N HIS A 40 -2.10 3.04 6.98
CA HIS A 40 -2.35 2.62 5.60
C HIS A 40 -1.42 3.32 4.59
N ALA A 41 -1.06 4.59 4.81
CA ALA A 41 -0.11 5.33 3.97
C ALA A 41 1.27 4.66 3.94
N ARG A 42 1.79 4.21 5.09
CA ARG A 42 3.09 3.51 5.15
C ARG A 42 3.07 2.17 4.41
N GLN A 43 2.01 1.39 4.58
CA GLN A 43 1.83 0.13 3.85
C GLN A 43 1.71 0.35 2.34
N GLY A 44 0.93 1.36 1.94
CA GLY A 44 0.80 1.78 0.56
C GLY A 44 2.13 2.23 -0.04
N LEU A 45 2.95 2.95 0.74
CA LEU A 45 4.25 3.43 0.26
C LEU A 45 5.20 2.26 0.00
N VAL A 46 5.20 1.24 0.87
CA VAL A 46 5.96 0.01 0.63
C VAL A 46 5.48 -0.71 -0.63
N LEU A 47 4.16 -0.82 -0.84
CA LEU A 47 3.61 -1.41 -2.06
C LEU A 47 4.01 -0.62 -3.32
N PHE A 48 3.94 0.70 -3.27
CA PHE A 48 4.35 1.57 -4.37
C PHE A 48 5.85 1.45 -4.70
N LEU A 49 6.71 1.35 -3.68
CA LEU A 49 8.14 1.12 -3.88
C LEU A 49 8.41 -0.26 -4.47
N PHE A 50 7.67 -1.28 -4.04
CA PHE A 50 7.71 -2.62 -4.63
C PHE A 50 7.30 -2.57 -6.12
N GLU A 51 6.21 -1.89 -6.46
CA GLU A 51 5.75 -1.69 -7.84
C GLU A 51 6.83 -1.00 -8.70
N CYS A 52 7.45 0.07 -8.19
CA CYS A 52 8.56 0.74 -8.87
C CYS A 52 9.74 -0.20 -9.09
N ALA A 53 10.12 -1.00 -8.09
CA ALA A 53 11.21 -1.95 -8.20
C ALA A 53 10.92 -3.03 -9.26
N MET A 54 9.71 -3.59 -9.28
CA MET A 54 9.30 -4.59 -10.29
C MET A 54 9.31 -3.99 -11.69
N MET A 55 8.86 -2.74 -11.86
CA MET A 55 8.91 -2.03 -13.13
C MET A 55 10.35 -1.84 -13.62
N ILE A 56 11.25 -1.38 -12.74
CA ILE A 56 12.67 -1.21 -13.09
C ILE A 56 13.30 -2.56 -13.45
N LEU A 57 13.09 -3.61 -12.65
CA LEU A 57 13.61 -4.95 -12.91
C LEU A 57 13.12 -5.52 -14.25
N SER A 58 11.86 -5.25 -14.61
CA SER A 58 11.31 -5.70 -15.89
C SER A 58 11.98 -5.06 -17.11
N ILE A 59 12.54 -3.86 -16.96
CA ILE A 59 13.26 -3.15 -18.04
C ILE A 59 14.72 -3.61 -18.10
N VAL A 60 15.36 -3.79 -16.95
CA VAL A 60 16.80 -4.11 -16.86
C VAL A 60 17.11 -5.54 -17.29
N VAL A 61 16.20 -6.50 -17.06
CA VAL A 61 16.40 -7.91 -17.44
C VAL A 61 15.84 -8.17 -18.84
N PRO A 62 16.68 -8.38 -19.88
CA PRO A 62 16.20 -8.61 -21.24
C PRO A 62 15.42 -9.92 -21.32
N VAL A 63 14.42 -9.96 -22.20
CA VAL A 63 13.56 -11.13 -22.48
C VAL A 63 12.70 -11.54 -21.27
N PHE A 64 13.29 -11.96 -20.15
CA PHE A 64 12.58 -12.39 -18.94
C PHE A 64 11.90 -11.25 -18.18
N GLY A 65 12.44 -10.04 -18.24
CA GLY A 65 11.85 -8.88 -17.58
C GLY A 65 10.43 -8.61 -18.05
N PRO A 66 10.21 -8.38 -19.35
CA PRO A 66 8.86 -8.16 -19.88
C PRO A 66 7.99 -9.43 -19.85
N LEU A 67 8.56 -10.61 -20.09
CA LEU A 67 7.79 -11.86 -20.22
C LEU A 67 7.36 -12.48 -18.89
N LEU A 68 8.16 -12.33 -17.82
CA LEU A 68 7.91 -12.97 -16.53
C LEU A 68 7.84 -11.96 -15.38
N ILE A 69 8.83 -11.08 -15.24
CA ILE A 69 8.92 -10.18 -14.08
C ILE A 69 7.75 -9.19 -14.07
N PHE A 70 7.45 -8.57 -15.21
CA PHE A 70 6.35 -7.61 -15.32
C PHE A 70 4.98 -8.23 -14.99
N PRO A 71 4.52 -9.33 -15.63
CA PRO A 71 3.20 -9.90 -15.32
C PRO A 71 3.12 -10.45 -13.89
N LEU A 72 4.18 -11.08 -13.38
CA LEU A 72 4.19 -11.58 -12.00
C LEU A 72 4.17 -10.43 -10.98
N GLY A 73 4.95 -9.37 -11.23
CA GLY A 73 4.95 -8.16 -10.42
C GLY A 73 3.57 -7.51 -10.41
N LEU A 74 2.93 -7.38 -11.57
CA LEU A 74 1.58 -6.83 -11.69
C LEU A 74 0.56 -7.64 -10.88
N VAL A 75 0.55 -8.98 -11.03
CA VAL A 75 -0.36 -9.86 -10.27
C VAL A 75 -0.10 -9.74 -8.77
N ALA A 76 1.16 -9.79 -8.34
CA ALA A 76 1.52 -9.65 -6.94
C ALA A 76 1.06 -8.30 -6.37
N SER A 77 1.29 -7.20 -7.10
CA SER A 77 0.87 -5.86 -6.69
C SER A 77 -0.64 -5.72 -6.57
N VAL A 78 -1.40 -6.25 -7.54
CA VAL A 78 -2.88 -6.26 -7.48
C VAL A 78 -3.37 -7.05 -6.27
N VAL A 79 -2.82 -8.24 -6.03
CA VAL A 79 -3.20 -9.06 -4.87
C VAL A 79 -2.92 -8.33 -3.55
N LEU A 80 -1.74 -7.73 -3.41
CA LEU A 80 -1.37 -6.97 -2.22
C LEU A 80 -2.25 -5.71 -2.05
N SER A 81 -2.52 -4.99 -3.13
CA SER A 81 -3.46 -3.85 -3.12
C SER A 81 -4.84 -4.27 -2.62
N LEU A 82 -5.37 -5.40 -3.10
CA LEU A 82 -6.65 -5.94 -2.64
C LEU A 82 -6.66 -6.28 -1.15
N PHE A 83 -5.61 -6.90 -0.62
CA PHE A 83 -5.48 -7.13 0.83
C PHE A 83 -5.50 -5.82 1.61
N GLY A 84 -4.77 -4.80 1.14
CA GLY A 84 -4.80 -3.47 1.71
C GLY A 84 -6.19 -2.84 1.72
N ILE A 85 -6.89 -2.88 0.58
CA ILE A 85 -8.26 -2.37 0.43
C ILE A 85 -9.23 -3.10 1.38
N ILE A 86 -9.15 -4.43 1.46
CA ILE A 86 -9.98 -5.23 2.37
C ILE A 86 -9.73 -4.82 3.83
N ASN A 87 -8.47 -4.52 4.20
CA ASN A 87 -8.12 -4.05 5.53
C ASN A 87 -8.68 -2.64 5.79
N VAL A 88 -8.61 -1.72 4.81
CA VAL A 88 -9.22 -0.37 4.93
C VAL A 88 -10.73 -0.45 5.11
N LEU A 89 -11.41 -1.23 4.27
CA LEU A 89 -12.86 -1.39 4.33
C LEU A 89 -13.32 -2.02 5.66
N GLY A 90 -12.51 -2.92 6.20
CA GLY A 90 -12.70 -3.53 7.51
C GLY A 90 -12.28 -2.67 8.70
N GLY A 91 -11.65 -1.51 8.48
CA GLY A 91 -11.11 -0.67 9.55
C GLY A 91 -9.96 -1.32 10.33
N ARG A 92 -9.16 -2.18 9.69
CA ARG A 92 -8.12 -2.99 10.33
C ARG A 92 -6.71 -2.48 10.01
N HIS A 93 -5.88 -2.44 11.05
CA HIS A 93 -4.44 -2.15 10.96
C HIS A 93 -3.64 -3.44 10.70
N GLU A 94 -3.90 -4.10 9.58
CA GLU A 94 -3.29 -5.40 9.24
C GLU A 94 -2.28 -5.29 8.10
N LYS A 95 -1.02 -5.64 8.39
CA LYS A 95 0.10 -5.54 7.44
C LYS A 95 -0.18 -6.29 6.14
N LEU A 96 0.32 -5.75 5.03
CA LEU A 96 0.31 -6.48 3.77
C LEU A 96 1.10 -7.80 3.90
N PRO A 97 0.63 -8.90 3.29
CA PRO A 97 1.39 -10.14 3.23
C PRO A 97 2.78 -9.90 2.63
N ILE A 98 3.79 -10.62 3.11
CA ILE A 98 5.17 -10.65 2.60
C ILE A 98 5.94 -9.33 2.82
N ILE A 99 5.44 -8.19 2.34
CA ILE A 99 6.18 -6.92 2.31
C ILE A 99 5.77 -5.95 3.43
N GLY A 100 4.62 -6.14 4.07
CA GLY A 100 4.05 -5.16 4.99
C GLY A 100 4.85 -4.90 6.26
N HIS A 101 5.78 -5.79 6.63
CA HIS A 101 6.71 -5.56 7.74
C HIS A 101 7.72 -4.44 7.46
N LEU A 102 7.98 -4.11 6.18
CA LEU A 102 8.90 -3.04 5.82
C LEU A 102 8.35 -1.66 6.22
N ALA A 103 7.03 -1.53 6.34
CA ALA A 103 6.36 -0.29 6.71
C ALA A 103 6.65 0.12 8.16
N ASP A 104 7.03 -0.81 9.03
CA ASP A 104 7.38 -0.52 10.42
C ASP A 104 8.65 0.35 10.54
N LYS A 105 9.47 0.37 9.49
CA LYS A 105 10.70 1.17 9.41
C LYS A 105 10.46 2.60 8.93
N ILE A 106 9.21 2.94 8.63
CA ILE A 106 8.82 4.25 8.10
C ILE A 106 8.17 5.02 9.25
N GLU A 107 8.81 6.11 9.65
CA GLU A 107 8.25 7.08 10.58
C GLU A 107 7.63 8.21 9.75
N LEU A 108 6.32 8.37 9.86
CA LEU A 108 5.61 9.55 9.35
C LEU A 108 5.34 10.44 10.57
N SER A 109 5.90 11.65 10.54
CA SER A 109 5.81 12.66 11.60
C SER A 109 4.47 13.40 11.60
#